data_AF-A0A4Q4SVM8-F1
#
_entry.id   AF-A0A4Q4SVM8-F1
#
_cell.length_a   1.000
_cell.length_b   1.000
_cell.length_c   1.000
_cell.angle_alpha   90.00
_cell.angle_beta   90.00
_cell.angle_gamma   90.00
#
_symmetry.space_group_name_H-M   'P 1'
#
loop_
_entity.id
_entity.type
_entity.pdbx_description
1 polymer ?
#
loop_
_entity_poly.entity_id
_entity_poly.type
_entity_poly.pdbx_seq_one_letter_code
_entity_poly.pdbx_strand_id
1 'polypeptide(L)'
;MTNDREDYNPHPRWHAGRASRLALLGLQEMTVPYPSRDNSIFRFEPETIRQDAEGTRIIVHPRYPALVEAFLAHKRQHGSNVEKALYAAPWTWKRQVARLVAKRPLAFLTASDTTRLRDGAHLAHGTETQGWDRVGTDVEARNENHALRLAEYLSYDEMMLGSLLGVSGPSHFINDGNRYNRAAEAAPGTYQPRGVIVGLVGARFERPGRMDSVHCLPPSRGTAQHPQLTALFQNFFTGSGQPRDHTAAFDAAMYKTRMRVTVDVLLLEANDRALAAGRKAYVYVVGLGLGVWQVDNAQPRLYVEAFADALGELGANGGLGSLGTLEFAWIDVPTSTQRLVTDAAARLGLPVKFSRRNPAAKLAGEEADQLLVLSYAWDSNAFPGNEYWLDSLAASGDPAAACMSTISELHNPVMNPGFLERIKVLQPSNR
;
A
#
# COMPACT_ATOMS: atom_id res chain seq x y z
N MET A 1 -40.21 12.44 -6.09
CA MET A 1 -39.37 13.30 -6.94
C MET A 1 -38.44 12.36 -7.68
N THR A 2 -38.67 12.27 -8.98
CA THR A 2 -38.13 11.29 -9.90
C THR A 2 -36.62 11.47 -10.08
N ASN A 3 -35.90 10.35 -10.04
CA ASN A 3 -34.48 10.23 -10.37
C ASN A 3 -34.28 10.53 -11.86
N ASP A 4 -33.81 11.73 -12.18
CA ASP A 4 -33.11 11.96 -13.45
C ASP A 4 -31.63 11.58 -13.24
N ARG A 5 -31.35 10.27 -13.28
CA ARG A 5 -30.02 9.80 -13.65
C ARG A 5 -29.96 9.93 -15.16
N GLU A 6 -29.28 10.96 -15.65
CA GLU A 6 -28.84 10.96 -17.04
C GLU A 6 -28.01 9.68 -17.26
N ASP A 7 -28.51 8.81 -18.13
CA ASP A 7 -27.75 7.69 -18.65
C ASP A 7 -26.46 8.23 -19.27
N TYR A 8 -25.34 7.86 -18.67
CA TYR A 8 -24.02 8.15 -19.20
C TYR A 8 -23.87 7.52 -20.58
N ASN A 9 -23.92 8.36 -21.62
CA ASN A 9 -23.66 7.98 -22.99
C ASN A 9 -22.18 8.28 -23.31
N PRO A 10 -21.29 7.28 -23.42
CA PRO A 10 -19.88 7.51 -23.67
C PRO A 10 -19.70 8.18 -25.04
N HIS A 11 -19.17 9.41 -25.04
CA HIS A 11 -18.96 10.17 -26.29
C HIS A 11 -18.07 9.35 -27.27
N PRO A 12 -18.54 9.01 -28.49
CA PRO A 12 -17.85 8.08 -29.40
C PRO A 12 -16.45 8.52 -29.84
N ARG A 13 -16.15 9.82 -29.78
CA ARG A 13 -14.86 10.39 -30.24
C ARG A 13 -13.67 10.09 -29.35
N TRP A 14 -13.88 9.66 -28.09
CA TRP A 14 -12.78 9.40 -27.14
C TRP A 14 -12.27 7.95 -27.17
N HIS A 15 -13.02 7.03 -27.80
CA HIS A 15 -12.67 5.60 -27.85
C HIS A 15 -11.78 5.23 -29.05
N ALA A 16 -11.83 5.99 -30.15
CA ALA A 16 -11.00 5.72 -31.32
C ALA A 16 -9.50 5.83 -30.95
N GLY A 17 -8.77 4.73 -31.13
CA GLY A 17 -7.33 4.66 -30.91
C GLY A 17 -6.86 4.74 -29.46
N ARG A 18 -7.73 4.56 -28.46
CA ARG A 18 -7.31 4.54 -27.04
C ARG A 18 -6.33 3.40 -26.77
N ALA A 19 -6.68 2.18 -27.14
CA ALA A 19 -5.81 1.00 -26.99
C ALA A 19 -4.45 1.20 -27.68
N SER A 20 -4.44 1.79 -28.88
CA SER A 20 -3.20 2.12 -29.60
C SER A 20 -2.36 3.16 -28.85
N ARG A 21 -2.98 4.20 -28.29
CA ARG A 21 -2.29 5.19 -27.45
C ARG A 21 -1.71 4.58 -26.18
N LEU A 22 -2.45 3.68 -25.52
CA LEU A 22 -1.96 2.96 -24.34
C LEU A 22 -0.78 2.07 -24.68
N ALA A 23 -0.85 1.32 -25.79
CA ALA A 23 0.24 0.48 -26.24
C ALA A 23 1.54 1.26 -26.48
N LEU A 24 1.46 2.48 -27.02
CA LEU A 24 2.62 3.38 -27.20
C LEU A 24 3.24 3.82 -25.86
N LEU A 25 2.48 3.79 -24.77
CA LEU A 25 2.94 4.10 -23.42
C LEU A 25 3.38 2.85 -22.64
N GLY A 26 3.31 1.65 -23.24
CA GLY A 26 3.53 0.38 -22.53
C GLY A 26 2.41 0.01 -21.56
N LEU A 27 1.21 0.56 -21.76
CA LEU A 27 0.03 0.37 -20.91
C LEU A 27 -1.03 -0.48 -21.60
N GLN A 28 -1.95 -1.04 -20.80
CA GLN A 28 -3.08 -1.87 -21.26
C GLN A 28 -4.41 -1.28 -20.83
N GLU A 29 -5.49 -1.67 -21.48
CA GLU A 29 -6.83 -1.18 -21.14
C GLU A 29 -7.44 -2.00 -19.99
N MET A 30 -8.00 -1.30 -18.99
CA MET A 30 -8.85 -1.91 -17.97
C MET A 30 -10.16 -2.40 -18.57
N THR A 31 -10.63 -3.56 -18.12
CA THR A 31 -11.96 -4.11 -18.49
C THR A 31 -13.12 -3.43 -17.76
N VAL A 32 -12.83 -2.70 -16.68
CA VAL A 32 -13.81 -1.96 -15.88
C VAL A 32 -13.68 -0.45 -16.10
N PRO A 33 -14.80 0.30 -16.08
CA PRO A 33 -14.75 1.74 -16.18
C PRO A 33 -14.11 2.37 -14.94
N TYR A 34 -13.43 3.49 -15.14
CA TYR A 34 -12.91 4.31 -14.05
C TYR A 34 -14.02 5.19 -13.47
N PRO A 35 -14.18 5.24 -12.13
CA PRO A 35 -15.11 6.11 -11.42
C PRO A 35 -14.99 7.61 -11.73
N SER A 36 -13.78 8.09 -12.05
CA SER A 36 -13.54 9.45 -12.56
C SER A 36 -12.51 9.43 -13.67
N ARG A 37 -12.59 10.41 -14.57
CA ARG A 37 -11.62 10.66 -15.64
C ARG A 37 -10.86 11.98 -15.45
N ASP A 38 -11.18 12.75 -14.42
CA ASP A 38 -10.58 14.07 -14.18
C ASP A 38 -9.10 13.95 -13.81
N ASN A 39 -8.70 12.84 -13.23
CA ASN A 39 -7.32 12.51 -12.91
C ASN A 39 -6.67 11.56 -13.95
N SER A 40 -7.26 11.43 -15.14
CA SER A 40 -6.80 10.46 -16.13
C SER A 40 -5.45 10.82 -16.75
N ILE A 41 -4.61 9.82 -17.00
CA ILE A 41 -3.30 9.97 -17.63
C ILE A 41 -3.35 10.68 -18.99
N PHE A 42 -4.47 10.57 -19.72
CA PHE A 42 -4.63 11.22 -21.03
C PHE A 42 -4.76 12.75 -20.96
N ARG A 43 -4.88 13.33 -19.76
CA ARG A 43 -4.88 14.78 -19.55
C ARG A 43 -3.47 15.36 -19.43
N PHE A 44 -2.44 14.53 -19.42
CA PHE A 44 -1.05 14.93 -19.22
C PHE A 44 -0.17 14.56 -20.41
N GLU A 45 1.03 15.15 -20.45
CA GLU A 45 1.98 14.93 -21.55
C GLU A 45 2.34 13.45 -21.70
N PRO A 46 2.12 12.83 -22.88
CA PRO A 46 2.28 11.39 -23.06
C PRO A 46 3.67 10.87 -22.70
N GLU A 47 4.72 11.60 -23.05
CA GLU A 47 6.10 11.20 -22.75
C GLU A 47 6.39 11.22 -21.23
N THR A 48 5.82 12.19 -20.50
CA THR A 48 5.91 12.21 -19.03
C THR A 48 5.16 11.02 -18.43
N ILE A 49 3.98 10.68 -18.96
CA ILE A 49 3.23 9.50 -18.50
C ILE A 49 3.99 8.20 -18.76
N ARG A 50 4.65 8.07 -19.92
CA ARG A 50 5.51 6.91 -20.21
C ARG A 50 6.64 6.79 -19.18
N GLN A 51 7.31 7.90 -18.87
CA GLN A 51 8.36 7.94 -17.85
C GLN A 51 7.83 7.65 -16.44
N ASP A 52 6.65 8.16 -16.08
CA ASP A 52 6.00 7.92 -14.77
C ASP A 52 5.60 6.44 -14.63
N ALA A 53 5.03 5.85 -15.69
CA ALA A 53 4.72 4.43 -15.77
C ALA A 53 5.99 3.59 -15.61
N GLU A 54 7.07 3.96 -16.31
CA GLU A 54 8.39 3.31 -16.23
C GLU A 54 9.06 3.47 -14.86
N GLY A 55 8.82 4.60 -14.21
CA GLY A 55 9.30 4.92 -12.87
C GLY A 55 8.49 4.28 -11.75
N THR A 56 7.33 3.68 -12.05
CA THR A 56 6.56 2.89 -11.07
C THR A 56 7.24 1.56 -10.80
N ARG A 57 7.35 1.19 -9.52
CA ARG A 57 8.04 -0.04 -9.07
C ARG A 57 7.41 -0.61 -7.80
N ILE A 58 7.52 -1.92 -7.64
CA ILE A 58 7.28 -2.58 -6.34
C ILE A 58 8.52 -2.36 -5.48
N ILE A 59 8.32 -1.94 -4.24
CA ILE A 59 9.40 -1.69 -3.28
C ILE A 59 9.29 -2.66 -2.10
N VAL A 60 10.43 -3.21 -1.70
CA VAL A 60 10.48 -4.20 -0.61
C VAL A 60 11.65 -3.94 0.33
N HIS A 61 11.47 -4.30 1.59
CA HIS A 61 12.49 -4.23 2.63
C HIS A 61 13.72 -5.11 2.27
N PRO A 62 14.97 -4.74 2.65
CA PRO A 62 16.18 -5.52 2.34
C PRO A 62 16.10 -7.03 2.67
N ARG A 63 15.48 -7.36 3.81
CA ARG A 63 15.28 -8.75 4.28
C ARG A 63 14.11 -9.49 3.61
N TYR A 64 13.28 -8.80 2.81
CA TYR A 64 12.02 -9.36 2.29
C TYR A 64 12.21 -10.53 1.32
N PRO A 65 13.21 -10.56 0.41
CA PRO A 65 13.45 -11.73 -0.44
C PRO A 65 13.61 -13.03 0.35
N ALA A 66 14.33 -12.99 1.48
CA ALA A 66 14.52 -14.15 2.35
C ALA A 66 13.22 -14.60 3.02
N LEU A 67 12.37 -13.65 3.46
CA LEU A 67 11.03 -13.97 3.98
C LEU A 67 10.19 -14.68 2.92
N VAL A 68 10.18 -14.19 1.68
CA VAL A 68 9.37 -14.76 0.60
C VAL A 68 9.87 -16.17 0.22
N GLU A 69 11.18 -16.40 0.17
CA GLU A 69 11.72 -17.75 -0.05
C GLU A 69 11.33 -18.71 1.09
N ALA A 70 11.42 -18.26 2.35
CA ALA A 70 10.98 -19.05 3.49
C ALA A 70 9.47 -19.34 3.47
N PHE A 71 8.65 -18.36 3.06
CA PHE A 71 7.22 -18.53 2.83
C PHE A 71 6.95 -19.60 1.77
N LEU A 72 7.62 -19.52 0.62
CA LEU A 72 7.44 -20.49 -0.48
C LEU A 72 7.87 -21.89 -0.06
N ALA A 73 9.00 -22.03 0.64
CA ALA A 73 9.45 -23.30 1.20
C ALA A 73 8.41 -23.87 2.17
N HIS A 74 7.90 -23.04 3.08
CA HIS A 74 6.85 -23.44 4.01
C HIS A 74 5.58 -23.91 3.27
N LYS A 75 5.11 -23.16 2.29
CA LYS A 75 3.89 -23.50 1.52
C LYS A 75 4.06 -24.78 0.68
N ARG A 76 5.24 -25.03 0.13
CA ARG A 76 5.54 -26.31 -0.57
C ARG A 76 5.53 -27.52 0.35
N GLN A 77 5.95 -27.34 1.60
CA GLN A 77 6.03 -28.43 2.57
C GLN A 77 4.67 -28.67 3.26
N HIS A 78 4.04 -27.60 3.74
CA HIS A 78 2.91 -27.66 4.67
C HIS A 78 1.60 -27.13 4.10
N GLY A 79 1.63 -26.47 2.93
CA GLY A 79 0.42 -25.94 2.30
C GLY A 79 -0.55 -27.02 1.82
N SER A 80 -1.74 -26.57 1.44
CA SER A 80 -2.76 -27.41 0.80
C SER A 80 -2.27 -27.99 -0.53
N ASN A 81 -2.99 -28.94 -1.12
CA ASN A 81 -2.65 -29.44 -2.45
C ASN A 81 -2.72 -28.34 -3.51
N VAL A 82 -3.64 -27.39 -3.34
CA VAL A 82 -3.80 -26.21 -4.20
C VAL A 82 -2.57 -25.30 -4.12
N GLU A 83 -2.12 -24.98 -2.92
CA GLU A 83 -0.92 -24.15 -2.70
C GLU A 83 0.34 -24.85 -3.22
N LYS A 84 0.50 -26.14 -2.92
CA LYS A 84 1.64 -26.94 -3.39
C LYS A 84 1.69 -27.01 -4.92
N ALA A 85 0.54 -27.16 -5.58
CA ALA A 85 0.45 -27.14 -7.03
C ALA A 85 0.82 -25.76 -7.62
N LEU A 86 0.32 -24.67 -7.02
CA LEU A 86 0.65 -23.32 -7.49
C LEU A 86 2.13 -23.00 -7.33
N TYR A 87 2.71 -23.28 -6.15
CA TYR A 87 4.09 -22.91 -5.82
C TYR A 87 5.14 -23.95 -6.23
N ALA A 88 4.76 -24.96 -7.02
CA ALA A 88 5.66 -25.96 -7.56
C ALA A 88 6.84 -25.30 -8.30
N ALA A 89 8.01 -25.94 -8.25
CA ALA A 89 9.20 -25.42 -8.92
C ALA A 89 9.01 -25.45 -10.46
N PRO A 90 9.48 -24.41 -11.20
CA PRO A 90 10.18 -23.22 -10.73
C PRO A 90 9.22 -22.06 -10.35
N TRP A 91 9.17 -21.72 -9.06
CA TRP A 91 8.48 -20.51 -8.55
C TRP A 91 9.44 -19.71 -7.67
N THR A 92 9.73 -18.47 -8.04
CA THR A 92 10.75 -17.62 -7.40
C THR A 92 10.13 -16.59 -6.47
N TRP A 93 10.92 -16.04 -5.55
CA TRP A 93 10.46 -14.91 -4.74
C TRP A 93 9.98 -13.71 -5.57
N LYS A 94 10.65 -13.39 -6.69
CA LYS A 94 10.23 -12.29 -7.59
C LYS A 94 8.86 -12.54 -8.20
N ARG A 95 8.60 -13.77 -8.67
CA ARG A 95 7.29 -14.17 -9.18
C ARG A 95 6.22 -14.06 -8.11
N GLN A 96 6.54 -14.44 -6.88
CA GLN A 96 5.62 -14.29 -5.76
C GLN A 96 5.33 -12.80 -5.49
N VAL A 97 6.33 -11.94 -5.43
CA VAL A 97 6.14 -10.49 -5.22
C VAL A 97 5.28 -9.86 -6.32
N ALA A 98 5.53 -10.18 -7.59
CA ALA A 98 4.68 -9.74 -8.69
C ALA A 98 3.22 -10.20 -8.51
N ARG A 99 3.01 -11.47 -8.12
CA ARG A 99 1.68 -12.03 -7.85
C ARG A 99 0.95 -11.31 -6.72
N LEU A 100 1.64 -10.98 -5.62
CA LEU A 100 1.06 -10.27 -4.47
C LEU A 100 0.47 -8.91 -4.83
N VAL A 101 0.85 -8.32 -5.96
CA VAL A 101 0.25 -7.09 -6.49
C VAL A 101 -0.76 -7.42 -7.59
N ALA A 102 -0.40 -8.26 -8.56
CA ALA A 102 -1.21 -8.54 -9.74
C ALA A 102 -2.54 -9.24 -9.45
N LYS A 103 -2.60 -10.09 -8.42
CA LYS A 103 -3.75 -10.96 -8.15
C LYS A 103 -4.71 -10.39 -7.09
N ARG A 104 -4.66 -9.08 -6.82
CA ARG A 104 -5.64 -8.40 -5.96
C ARG A 104 -6.98 -8.15 -6.72
N PRO A 105 -8.11 -8.08 -6.02
CA PRO A 105 -9.36 -7.51 -6.55
C PRO A 105 -9.27 -5.98 -6.69
N LEU A 106 -10.28 -5.36 -7.32
CA LEU A 106 -10.37 -3.90 -7.42
C LEU A 106 -10.55 -3.27 -6.03
N ALA A 107 -11.46 -3.84 -5.24
CA ALA A 107 -11.74 -3.42 -3.88
C ALA A 107 -11.85 -4.63 -2.94
N PHE A 108 -11.38 -4.44 -1.71
CA PHE A 108 -11.48 -5.39 -0.60
C PHE A 108 -11.40 -4.61 0.71
N LEU A 109 -12.47 -4.64 1.51
CA LEU A 109 -12.55 -3.83 2.73
C LEU A 109 -13.51 -4.42 3.75
N THR A 110 -13.51 -3.85 4.95
CA THR A 110 -14.35 -4.19 6.11
C THR A 110 -14.04 -5.56 6.75
N ALA A 111 -14.62 -5.79 7.92
CA ALA A 111 -14.66 -7.11 8.56
C ALA A 111 -15.47 -8.17 7.80
N SER A 112 -16.27 -7.77 6.81
CA SER A 112 -17.08 -8.69 5.99
C SER A 112 -16.38 -9.09 4.68
N ASP A 113 -15.15 -8.62 4.43
CA ASP A 113 -14.43 -8.84 3.17
C ASP A 113 -15.24 -8.42 1.92
N THR A 114 -15.98 -7.30 2.02
CA THR A 114 -16.71 -6.70 0.89
C THR A 114 -15.75 -6.52 -0.28
N THR A 115 -16.10 -7.12 -1.42
CA THR A 115 -15.17 -7.29 -2.55
C THR A 115 -15.81 -6.86 -3.86
N ARG A 116 -15.03 -6.10 -4.66
CA ARG A 116 -15.26 -5.96 -6.10
C ARG A 116 -14.13 -6.64 -6.86
N LEU A 117 -14.45 -7.72 -7.56
CA LEU A 117 -13.51 -8.53 -8.35
C LEU A 117 -12.95 -7.74 -9.54
N ARG A 118 -11.86 -8.24 -10.16
CA ARG A 118 -11.18 -7.55 -11.27
C ARG A 118 -12.04 -7.40 -12.53
N ASP A 119 -12.99 -8.29 -12.73
CA ASP A 119 -13.98 -8.22 -13.81
C ASP A 119 -15.12 -7.23 -13.50
N GLY A 120 -15.12 -6.60 -12.32
CA GLY A 120 -16.12 -5.65 -11.87
C GLY A 120 -17.28 -6.28 -11.10
N ALA A 121 -17.34 -7.61 -10.98
CA ALA A 121 -18.39 -8.28 -10.23
C ALA A 121 -18.29 -8.00 -8.74
N HIS A 122 -19.43 -7.75 -8.10
CA HIS A 122 -19.53 -7.63 -6.65
C HIS A 122 -19.80 -9.00 -6.03
N LEU A 123 -19.05 -9.37 -5.01
CA LEU A 123 -19.47 -10.47 -4.14
C LEU A 123 -20.54 -9.90 -3.20
N ALA A 124 -21.78 -10.36 -3.33
CA ALA A 124 -22.96 -9.75 -2.68
C ALA A 124 -23.91 -10.81 -2.09
N HIS A 125 -23.36 -11.75 -1.34
CA HIS A 125 -24.10 -12.91 -0.81
C HIS A 125 -23.95 -13.12 0.69
N GLY A 126 -23.21 -12.28 1.42
CA GLY A 126 -23.04 -12.38 2.87
C GLY A 126 -22.19 -13.57 3.32
N THR A 127 -21.55 -14.25 2.38
CA THR A 127 -20.66 -15.41 2.58
C THR A 127 -19.22 -15.12 2.13
N GLU A 128 -18.90 -13.85 1.83
CA GLU A 128 -17.61 -13.40 1.29
C GLU A 128 -16.46 -13.85 2.19
N THR A 129 -16.63 -13.67 3.50
CA THR A 129 -15.65 -14.08 4.52
C THR A 129 -15.33 -15.57 4.43
N GLN A 130 -16.35 -16.42 4.27
CA GLN A 130 -16.16 -17.87 4.11
C GLN A 130 -15.49 -18.20 2.78
N GLY A 131 -15.85 -17.47 1.72
CA GLY A 131 -15.24 -17.60 0.40
C GLY A 131 -13.74 -17.33 0.45
N TRP A 132 -13.34 -16.19 1.03
CA TRP A 132 -11.96 -15.80 1.22
C TRP A 132 -11.19 -16.71 2.19
N ASP A 133 -11.85 -17.20 3.25
CA ASP A 133 -11.26 -18.16 4.18
C ASP A 133 -10.89 -19.49 3.51
N ARG A 134 -11.55 -19.84 2.40
CA ARG A 134 -11.28 -21.07 1.64
C ARG A 134 -10.24 -20.89 0.54
N VAL A 135 -9.93 -19.67 0.09
CA VAL A 135 -8.94 -19.43 -0.99
C VAL A 135 -7.58 -20.00 -0.59
N GLY A 136 -7.04 -20.90 -1.42
CA GLY A 136 -5.79 -21.59 -1.15
C GLY A 136 -5.89 -22.79 -0.20
N THR A 137 -7.10 -23.23 0.17
CA THR A 137 -7.31 -24.47 0.93
C THR A 137 -7.74 -25.60 0.00
N ASP A 138 -7.69 -26.86 0.47
CA ASP A 138 -8.22 -28.01 -0.29
C ASP A 138 -9.73 -27.94 -0.53
N VAL A 139 -10.44 -27.07 0.20
CA VAL A 139 -11.90 -26.90 0.10
C VAL A 139 -12.32 -25.59 -0.58
N GLU A 140 -11.39 -24.72 -0.96
CA GLU A 140 -11.20 -24.46 -2.38
C GLU A 140 -12.47 -24.40 -3.23
N ALA A 141 -12.68 -25.51 -3.93
CA ALA A 141 -13.75 -25.77 -4.88
C ALA A 141 -15.18 -25.54 -4.35
N ARG A 142 -15.39 -25.36 -3.05
CA ARG A 142 -16.70 -25.08 -2.44
C ARG A 142 -17.14 -23.63 -2.55
N ASN A 143 -16.30 -22.67 -2.96
CA ASN A 143 -16.83 -21.31 -3.20
C ASN A 143 -17.75 -21.32 -4.41
N GLU A 144 -18.91 -20.70 -4.24
CA GLU A 144 -19.93 -20.52 -5.28
C GLU A 144 -19.40 -19.71 -6.46
N ASN A 145 -18.65 -18.64 -6.17
CA ASN A 145 -17.95 -17.90 -7.20
C ASN A 145 -16.65 -18.63 -7.60
N HIS A 146 -16.66 -19.24 -8.79
CA HIS A 146 -15.53 -20.00 -9.33
C HIS A 146 -14.28 -19.15 -9.60
N ALA A 147 -14.40 -17.82 -9.73
CA ALA A 147 -13.24 -16.94 -9.85
C ALA A 147 -12.52 -16.76 -8.50
N LEU A 148 -13.20 -16.95 -7.36
CA LEU A 148 -12.62 -16.80 -6.02
C LEU A 148 -11.82 -18.07 -5.63
N ARG A 149 -10.65 -18.19 -6.25
CA ARG A 149 -9.71 -19.33 -6.13
C ARG A 149 -8.28 -18.81 -6.07
N LEU A 150 -7.35 -19.59 -5.53
CA LEU A 150 -5.95 -19.20 -5.41
C LEU A 150 -5.31 -18.91 -6.78
N ALA A 151 -5.73 -19.57 -7.85
CA ALA A 151 -5.23 -19.26 -9.19
C ALA A 151 -5.42 -17.77 -9.56
N GLU A 152 -6.54 -17.18 -9.13
CA GLU A 152 -6.95 -15.82 -9.50
C GLU A 152 -6.84 -14.79 -8.39
N TYR A 153 -6.88 -15.18 -7.12
CA TYR A 153 -6.81 -14.23 -6.01
C TYR A 153 -5.89 -14.71 -4.90
N LEU A 154 -5.60 -13.80 -3.97
CA LEU A 154 -4.69 -14.05 -2.86
C LEU A 154 -5.38 -14.85 -1.74
N SER A 155 -4.67 -15.80 -1.13
CA SER A 155 -5.07 -16.33 0.18
C SER A 155 -4.77 -15.32 1.29
N TYR A 156 -5.37 -15.49 2.48
CA TYR A 156 -5.08 -14.64 3.64
C TYR A 156 -3.60 -14.62 4.05
N ASP A 157 -2.88 -15.73 3.83
CA ASP A 157 -1.44 -15.79 4.08
C ASP A 157 -0.65 -14.97 3.04
N GLU A 158 -1.09 -14.97 1.77
CA GLU A 158 -0.56 -14.07 0.74
C GLU A 158 -0.89 -12.61 1.03
N MET A 159 -2.09 -12.30 1.55
CA MET A 159 -2.45 -10.93 1.97
C MET A 159 -1.52 -10.44 3.08
N MET A 160 -1.23 -11.27 4.09
CA MET A 160 -0.28 -10.90 5.15
C MET A 160 1.11 -10.62 4.59
N LEU A 161 1.61 -11.50 3.72
CA LEU A 161 2.89 -11.29 3.05
C LEU A 161 2.90 -10.00 2.21
N GLY A 162 1.83 -9.76 1.43
CA GLY A 162 1.65 -8.59 0.58
C GLY A 162 1.43 -7.27 1.34
N SER A 163 1.14 -7.32 2.64
CA SER A 163 1.05 -6.12 3.50
C SER A 163 2.41 -5.53 3.89
N LEU A 164 3.50 -6.21 3.56
CA LEU A 164 4.88 -5.85 3.94
C LEU A 164 5.71 -5.30 2.76
N LEU A 165 5.06 -5.08 1.60
CA LEU A 165 5.63 -4.42 0.43
C LEU A 165 4.90 -3.11 0.14
N GLY A 166 5.47 -2.28 -0.73
CA GLY A 166 4.81 -1.08 -1.24
C GLY A 166 4.85 -1.00 -2.77
N VAL A 167 4.07 -0.06 -3.31
CA VAL A 167 4.19 0.38 -4.71
C VAL A 167 4.47 1.87 -4.71
N SER A 168 5.51 2.27 -5.44
CA SER A 168 5.98 3.65 -5.52
C SER A 168 6.07 4.09 -6.98
N GLY A 169 5.63 5.31 -7.26
CA GLY A 169 5.70 5.88 -8.60
C GLY A 169 5.59 7.42 -8.58
N PRO A 170 6.23 8.11 -9.55
CA PRO A 170 5.90 9.49 -9.84
C PRO A 170 4.42 9.61 -10.25
N SER A 171 3.78 10.72 -9.91
CA SER A 171 2.40 10.97 -10.29
C SER A 171 2.14 12.45 -10.52
N HIS A 172 1.23 12.73 -11.44
CA HIS A 172 0.55 14.01 -11.54
C HIS A 172 -0.49 14.15 -10.44
N PHE A 173 -0.68 15.37 -9.94
CA PHE A 173 -1.80 15.73 -9.06
C PHE A 173 -2.73 16.72 -9.74
N ILE A 174 -4.00 16.72 -9.38
CA ILE A 174 -5.02 17.67 -9.87
C ILE A 174 -5.62 18.56 -8.76
N ASN A 175 -5.33 18.22 -7.50
CA ASN A 175 -5.73 18.98 -6.32
C ASN A 175 -4.77 18.70 -5.14
N ASP A 176 -5.07 19.27 -3.97
CA ASP A 176 -4.21 19.19 -2.79
C ASP A 176 -4.33 17.87 -1.99
N GLY A 177 -5.21 16.96 -2.42
CA GLY A 177 -5.39 15.66 -1.78
C GLY A 177 -6.27 15.65 -0.55
N ASN A 178 -7.09 16.69 -0.33
CA ASN A 178 -8.09 16.67 0.73
C ASN A 178 -8.95 15.40 0.67
N ARG A 179 -9.34 14.83 1.82
CA ARG A 179 -10.14 13.58 1.89
C ARG A 179 -11.45 13.65 1.09
N TYR A 180 -12.04 14.83 0.97
CA TYR A 180 -13.30 15.07 0.26
C TYR A 180 -13.11 15.63 -1.15
N ASN A 181 -11.91 15.48 -1.74
CA ASN A 181 -11.59 16.08 -3.03
C ASN A 181 -12.45 15.54 -4.18
N ARG A 182 -12.89 14.27 -4.14
CA ARG A 182 -13.81 13.65 -5.12
C ARG A 182 -13.40 13.88 -6.59
N ALA A 183 -12.10 13.91 -6.86
CA ALA A 183 -11.47 14.18 -8.16
C ALA A 183 -11.77 15.58 -8.73
N ALA A 184 -12.24 16.51 -7.90
CA ALA A 184 -12.40 17.90 -8.30
C ALA A 184 -11.04 18.55 -8.52
N GLU A 185 -10.88 19.22 -9.65
CA GLU A 185 -9.67 19.97 -9.99
C GLU A 185 -9.58 21.24 -9.14
N ALA A 186 -8.40 21.51 -8.56
CA ALA A 186 -8.14 22.73 -7.81
C ALA A 186 -7.42 23.77 -8.67
N ALA A 187 -7.44 25.03 -8.21
CA ALA A 187 -6.72 26.11 -8.90
C ALA A 187 -5.20 25.83 -8.95
N PRO A 188 -4.54 25.94 -10.12
CA PRO A 188 -3.10 25.79 -10.23
C PRO A 188 -2.34 26.69 -9.24
N GLY A 189 -1.25 26.17 -8.67
CA GLY A 189 -0.44 26.87 -7.67
C GLY A 189 -0.89 26.66 -6.22
N THR A 190 -2.11 26.16 -5.97
CA THR A 190 -2.58 25.81 -4.61
C THR A 190 -2.09 24.44 -4.13
N TYR A 191 -1.65 23.59 -5.06
CA TYR A 191 -1.14 22.25 -4.81
C TYR A 191 0.17 22.01 -5.59
N GLN A 192 0.93 20.99 -5.21
CA GLN A 192 2.08 20.52 -5.98
C GLN A 192 1.59 19.84 -7.26
N PRO A 193 2.08 20.19 -8.46
CA PRO A 193 1.60 19.56 -9.69
C PRO A 193 2.09 18.10 -9.84
N ARG A 194 3.21 17.77 -9.18
CA ARG A 194 3.89 16.46 -9.27
C ARG A 194 4.49 16.07 -7.92
N GLY A 195 4.60 14.77 -7.71
CA GLY A 195 5.31 14.17 -6.58
C GLY A 195 5.51 12.67 -6.79
N VAL A 196 6.04 11.99 -5.78
CA VAL A 196 6.08 10.52 -5.72
C VAL A 196 5.01 10.07 -4.73
N ILE A 197 4.15 9.14 -5.14
CA ILE A 197 3.20 8.48 -4.24
C ILE A 197 3.74 7.10 -3.87
N VAL A 198 3.65 6.76 -2.59
CA VAL A 198 4.02 5.45 -2.05
C VAL A 198 2.82 4.83 -1.35
N GLY A 199 2.26 3.77 -1.94
CA GLY A 199 1.20 2.97 -1.33
C GLY A 199 1.77 1.97 -0.35
N LEU A 200 1.34 2.07 0.91
CA LEU A 200 1.86 1.26 2.02
C LEU A 200 0.72 0.75 2.89
N VAL A 201 0.88 -0.45 3.44
CA VAL A 201 -0.17 -1.12 4.21
C VAL A 201 0.14 -1.04 5.71
N GLY A 202 -0.84 -0.56 6.47
CA GLY A 202 -0.83 -0.57 7.93
C GLY A 202 -1.22 -1.93 8.52
N ALA A 203 -1.24 -2.03 9.85
CA ALA A 203 -1.74 -3.23 10.51
C ALA A 203 -3.27 -3.31 10.43
N ARG A 204 -3.82 -4.45 9.97
CA ARG A 204 -5.26 -4.70 9.83
C ARG A 204 -5.75 -5.69 10.88
N PHE A 205 -6.67 -5.23 11.73
CA PHE A 205 -7.22 -6.00 12.86
C PHE A 205 -8.71 -6.36 12.75
N GLU A 206 -9.38 -6.03 11.65
CA GLU A 206 -10.85 -6.21 11.49
C GLU A 206 -11.33 -7.66 11.55
N ARG A 207 -10.42 -8.62 11.32
CA ARG A 207 -10.74 -10.05 11.28
C ARG A 207 -9.98 -10.78 12.40
N PRO A 208 -10.67 -11.35 13.40
CA PRO A 208 -10.03 -12.19 14.40
C PRO A 208 -9.34 -13.41 13.75
N GLY A 209 -8.11 -13.72 14.18
CA GLY A 209 -7.36 -14.87 13.65
C GLY A 209 -6.88 -14.73 12.20
N ARG A 210 -6.94 -13.53 11.62
CA ARG A 210 -6.41 -13.20 10.29
C ARG A 210 -5.48 -11.99 10.38
N MET A 211 -4.59 -11.84 9.39
CA MET A 211 -3.70 -10.68 9.26
C MET A 211 -2.99 -10.38 10.60
N ASP A 212 -2.91 -9.10 10.99
CA ASP A 212 -2.22 -8.67 12.20
C ASP A 212 -2.86 -9.16 13.49
N SER A 213 -4.14 -9.52 13.49
CA SER A 213 -4.77 -10.12 14.68
C SER A 213 -4.04 -11.37 15.14
N VAL A 214 -3.48 -12.17 14.21
CA VAL A 214 -2.67 -13.36 14.53
C VAL A 214 -1.41 -12.99 15.31
N HIS A 215 -0.85 -11.81 15.04
CA HIS A 215 0.44 -11.38 15.55
C HIS A 215 0.35 -10.46 16.77
N CYS A 216 -0.73 -9.67 16.93
CA CYS A 216 -0.81 -8.70 18.03
C CYS A 216 -2.02 -8.85 18.95
N LEU A 217 -3.05 -9.66 18.62
CA LEU A 217 -4.25 -9.86 19.46
C LEU A 217 -4.40 -11.28 20.01
N PRO A 218 -5.06 -11.51 21.16
CA PRO A 218 -5.14 -12.83 21.78
C PRO A 218 -5.52 -13.95 20.80
N PRO A 219 -5.01 -15.18 20.99
CA PRO A 219 -5.28 -16.28 20.07
C PRO A 219 -6.78 -16.48 19.82
N SER A 220 -7.16 -16.49 18.53
CA SER A 220 -8.54 -16.79 18.11
C SER A 220 -8.67 -18.27 17.76
N ARG A 221 -9.77 -18.91 18.17
CA ARG A 221 -10.12 -20.29 17.76
C ARG A 221 -10.22 -20.45 16.25
N GLY A 222 -10.49 -19.36 15.52
CA GLY A 222 -10.58 -19.34 14.06
C GLY A 222 -9.26 -19.06 13.34
N THR A 223 -8.12 -19.03 14.05
CA THR A 223 -6.81 -18.81 13.43
C THR A 223 -6.46 -19.97 12.51
N ALA A 224 -6.47 -19.73 11.19
CA ALA A 224 -6.13 -20.79 10.23
C ALA A 224 -4.66 -20.80 9.81
N GLN A 225 -3.89 -19.75 10.14
CA GLN A 225 -2.48 -19.68 9.77
C GLN A 225 -1.66 -20.74 10.53
N HIS A 226 -0.82 -21.47 9.80
CA HIS A 226 0.03 -22.51 10.39
C HIS A 226 1.06 -21.90 11.38
N PRO A 227 1.29 -22.48 12.58
CA PRO A 227 2.16 -21.88 13.59
C PRO A 227 3.59 -21.56 13.13
N GLN A 228 4.18 -22.43 12.30
CA GLN A 228 5.50 -22.15 11.71
C GLN A 228 5.50 -20.93 10.78
N LEU A 229 4.42 -20.71 10.04
CA LEU A 229 4.28 -19.52 9.20
C LEU A 229 4.11 -18.26 10.05
N THR A 230 3.35 -18.35 11.15
CA THR A 230 3.25 -17.27 12.14
C THR A 230 4.63 -16.90 12.69
N ALA A 231 5.45 -17.90 13.05
CA ALA A 231 6.81 -17.67 13.52
C ALA A 231 7.71 -17.02 12.46
N LEU A 232 7.59 -17.41 11.18
CA LEU A 232 8.33 -16.77 10.09
C LEU A 232 8.04 -15.26 10.01
N PHE A 233 6.77 -14.87 10.09
CA PHE A 233 6.39 -13.45 10.10
C PHE A 233 6.89 -12.71 11.35
N GLN A 234 6.70 -13.28 12.55
CA GLN A 234 7.15 -12.66 13.80
C GLN A 234 8.68 -12.50 13.86
N ASN A 235 9.43 -13.48 13.36
CA ASN A 235 10.89 -13.39 13.23
C ASN A 235 11.29 -12.28 12.26
N PHE A 236 10.53 -12.10 11.18
CA PHE A 236 10.77 -11.01 10.24
C PHE A 236 10.51 -9.64 10.87
N PHE A 237 9.43 -9.47 11.67
CA PHE A 237 9.14 -8.22 12.37
C PHE A 237 10.22 -7.87 13.39
N THR A 238 10.55 -8.81 14.28
CA THR A 238 11.45 -8.58 15.42
C THR A 238 12.94 -8.60 15.06
N GLY A 239 13.29 -9.20 13.92
CA GLY A 239 14.69 -9.38 13.48
C GLY A 239 15.53 -10.34 14.33
N SER A 240 15.00 -10.83 15.47
CA SER A 240 15.76 -11.55 16.50
C SER A 240 15.00 -12.71 17.15
N GLY A 241 13.83 -13.08 16.63
CA GLY A 241 13.04 -14.22 17.12
C GLY A 241 12.45 -14.02 18.52
N GLN A 242 12.30 -12.76 18.96
CA GLN A 242 11.63 -12.45 20.21
C GLN A 242 10.19 -12.94 20.15
N PRO A 243 9.75 -13.77 21.12
CA PRO A 243 8.40 -14.30 21.10
C PRO A 243 7.40 -13.20 21.41
N ARG A 244 6.21 -13.36 20.82
CA ARG A 244 5.05 -12.53 21.10
C ARG A 244 4.56 -12.72 22.55
N ASP A 245 4.06 -11.67 23.18
CA ASP A 245 3.26 -11.78 24.41
C ASP A 245 1.85 -12.30 24.06
N HIS A 246 1.59 -13.55 24.47
CA HIS A 246 0.30 -14.21 24.26
C HIS A 246 -0.75 -13.85 25.32
N THR A 247 -0.34 -13.18 26.41
CA THR A 247 -1.22 -12.77 27.52
C THR A 247 -1.74 -11.36 27.37
N ALA A 248 -1.05 -10.52 26.59
CA ALA A 248 -1.46 -9.16 26.31
C ALA A 248 -2.76 -9.11 25.47
N ALA A 249 -3.68 -8.22 25.85
CA ALA A 249 -4.84 -7.88 25.03
C ALA A 249 -4.45 -7.24 23.70
N PHE A 250 -3.29 -6.57 23.68
CA PHE A 250 -2.63 -6.03 22.50
C PHE A 250 -1.11 -6.06 22.72
N ASP A 251 -0.40 -6.81 21.89
CA ASP A 251 1.07 -6.86 21.92
C ASP A 251 1.66 -5.62 21.23
N ALA A 252 1.92 -4.59 22.05
CA ALA A 252 2.48 -3.32 21.61
C ALA A 252 3.87 -3.46 20.96
N ALA A 253 4.71 -4.38 21.45
CA ALA A 253 6.05 -4.58 20.94
C ALA A 253 6.01 -5.24 19.55
N MET A 254 5.15 -6.24 19.37
CA MET A 254 4.95 -6.88 18.08
C MET A 254 4.32 -5.91 17.06
N TYR A 255 3.35 -5.09 17.48
CA TYR A 255 2.79 -4.04 16.62
C TYR A 255 3.86 -3.05 16.15
N LYS A 256 4.68 -2.52 17.07
CA LYS A 256 5.73 -1.55 16.74
C LYS A 256 6.74 -2.14 15.76
N THR A 257 7.21 -3.37 16.00
CA THR A 257 8.17 -4.05 15.12
C THR A 257 7.58 -4.42 13.76
N ARG A 258 6.29 -4.78 13.68
CA ARG A 258 5.60 -4.89 12.39
C ARG A 258 5.61 -3.55 11.66
N MET A 259 5.20 -2.47 12.32
CA MET A 259 5.08 -1.16 11.67
C MET A 259 6.44 -0.62 11.24
N ARG A 260 7.50 -0.97 11.98
CA ARG A 260 8.88 -0.65 11.64
C ARG A 260 9.26 -1.10 10.22
N VAL A 261 8.79 -2.26 9.77
CA VAL A 261 9.02 -2.72 8.37
C VAL A 261 8.47 -1.72 7.36
N THR A 262 7.21 -1.28 7.55
CA THR A 262 6.55 -0.33 6.65
C THR A 262 7.25 1.04 6.68
N VAL A 263 7.69 1.47 7.86
CA VAL A 263 8.45 2.71 8.05
C VAL A 263 9.80 2.67 7.33
N ASP A 264 10.56 1.59 7.48
CA ASP A 264 11.85 1.40 6.81
C ASP A 264 11.68 1.48 5.28
N VAL A 265 10.64 0.83 4.74
CA VAL A 265 10.32 0.89 3.31
C VAL A 265 10.05 2.32 2.85
N LEU A 266 9.28 3.11 3.60
CA LEU A 266 8.98 4.51 3.25
C LEU A 266 10.24 5.37 3.24
N LEU A 267 11.02 5.34 4.32
CA LEU A 267 12.17 6.23 4.48
C LEU A 267 13.29 5.91 3.47
N LEU A 268 13.55 4.63 3.23
CA LEU A 268 14.54 4.21 2.24
C LEU A 268 14.09 4.54 0.81
N GLU A 269 12.81 4.37 0.48
CA GLU A 269 12.27 4.75 -0.83
C GLU A 269 12.35 6.26 -1.05
N ALA A 270 11.94 7.06 -0.06
CA ALA A 270 12.01 8.51 -0.14
C ALA A 270 13.45 8.99 -0.35
N ASN A 271 14.41 8.37 0.35
CA ASN A 271 15.83 8.66 0.17
C ASN A 271 16.31 8.30 -1.25
N ASP A 272 16.01 7.10 -1.77
CA ASP A 272 16.41 6.67 -3.12
C ASP A 272 15.81 7.57 -4.22
N ARG A 273 14.52 7.95 -4.07
CA ARG A 273 13.84 8.85 -5.01
C ARG A 273 14.43 10.26 -5.01
N ALA A 274 14.71 10.81 -3.83
CA ALA A 274 15.30 12.13 -3.70
C ALA A 274 16.75 12.16 -4.22
N LEU A 275 17.53 11.12 -3.92
CA LEU A 275 18.88 10.96 -4.46
C LEU A 275 18.86 10.92 -6.00
N ALA A 276 17.99 10.10 -6.59
CA ALA A 276 17.85 10.00 -8.04
C ALA A 276 17.40 11.33 -8.69
N ALA A 277 16.60 12.12 -7.97
CA ALA A 277 16.16 13.43 -8.43
C ALA A 277 17.17 14.57 -8.18
N GLY A 278 18.28 14.32 -7.48
CA GLY A 278 19.21 15.37 -7.07
C GLY A 278 18.59 16.40 -6.11
N ARG A 279 17.56 16.00 -5.36
CA ARG A 279 16.78 16.86 -4.46
C ARG A 279 16.78 16.29 -3.05
N LYS A 280 16.27 17.07 -2.10
CA LYS A 280 15.91 16.58 -0.76
C LYS A 280 14.47 16.08 -0.73
N ALA A 281 14.18 15.02 0.02
CA ALA A 281 12.83 14.49 0.15
C ALA A 281 12.01 15.27 1.19
N TYR A 282 10.83 15.74 0.80
CA TYR A 282 9.76 16.09 1.73
C TYR A 282 8.89 14.85 1.95
N VAL A 283 9.09 14.15 3.06
CA VAL A 283 8.37 12.91 3.37
C VAL A 283 7.08 13.24 4.11
N TYR A 284 5.96 13.01 3.44
CA TYR A 284 4.62 13.21 3.99
C TYR A 284 4.04 11.89 4.51
N VAL A 285 3.89 11.79 5.83
CA VAL A 285 3.44 10.61 6.55
C VAL A 285 2.00 10.77 6.98
N VAL A 286 1.14 9.84 6.53
CA VAL A 286 -0.21 9.66 7.06
C VAL A 286 -0.27 8.46 8.02
N GLY A 287 -1.35 8.37 8.79
CA GLY A 287 -1.60 7.22 9.65
C GLY A 287 -1.92 5.97 8.83
N LEU A 288 -1.06 4.96 8.88
CA LEU A 288 -1.26 3.68 8.23
C LEU A 288 -1.85 2.67 9.23
N GLY A 289 -3.11 2.28 9.05
CA GLY A 289 -3.81 1.39 9.98
C GLY A 289 -4.20 2.04 11.32
N LEU A 290 -4.29 3.37 11.36
CA LEU A 290 -4.72 4.15 12.54
C LEU A 290 -6.19 4.62 12.44
N GLY A 291 -6.92 4.20 11.39
CA GLY A 291 -8.34 4.48 11.20
C GLY A 291 -9.20 3.36 11.75
N VAL A 292 -10.07 2.79 10.90
CA VAL A 292 -10.96 1.66 11.25
C VAL A 292 -10.22 0.39 11.68
N TRP A 293 -8.91 0.32 11.46
CA TRP A 293 -8.06 -0.77 11.93
C TRP A 293 -7.47 -0.54 13.31
N GLN A 294 -7.69 0.61 13.96
CA GLN A 294 -7.20 0.84 15.31
C GLN A 294 -8.04 0.07 16.34
N VAL A 295 -7.36 -0.72 17.17
CA VAL A 295 -7.93 -1.50 18.28
C VAL A 295 -7.36 -1.10 19.65
N ASP A 296 -6.22 -0.40 19.68
CA ASP A 296 -5.60 0.10 20.90
C ASP A 296 -5.16 1.58 20.75
N ASN A 297 -5.36 2.37 21.81
CA ASN A 297 -5.02 3.81 21.83
C ASN A 297 -3.51 4.08 21.81
N ALA A 298 -2.68 3.07 22.08
CA ALA A 298 -1.23 3.19 21.96
C ALA A 298 -0.75 3.15 20.51
N GLN A 299 -1.56 2.70 19.54
CA GLN A 299 -1.14 2.52 18.15
C GLN A 299 -0.54 3.79 17.51
N PRO A 300 -1.16 4.99 17.58
CA PRO A 300 -0.57 6.19 16.98
C PRO A 300 0.81 6.53 17.58
N ARG A 301 0.95 6.37 18.90
CA ARG A 301 2.22 6.57 19.60
C ARG A 301 3.27 5.58 19.11
N LEU A 302 2.98 4.28 19.13
CA LEU A 302 3.89 3.22 18.72
C LEU A 302 4.30 3.35 17.24
N TYR A 303 3.37 3.78 16.38
CA TYR A 303 3.64 4.07 14.97
C TYR A 303 4.68 5.18 14.81
N VAL A 304 4.53 6.31 15.51
CA VAL A 304 5.52 7.41 15.47
C VAL A 304 6.83 7.00 16.14
N GLU A 305 6.80 6.24 17.22
CA GLU A 305 8.01 5.69 17.85
C GLU A 305 8.78 4.77 16.90
N ALA A 306 8.12 4.03 16.00
CA ALA A 306 8.79 3.23 14.99
C ALA A 306 9.61 4.08 13.99
N PHE A 307 9.21 5.34 13.73
CA PHE A 307 10.03 6.30 12.98
C PHE A 307 11.22 6.80 13.79
N ALA A 308 11.10 6.96 15.11
CA ALA A 308 12.25 7.33 15.94
C ALA A 308 13.31 6.22 15.89
N ASP A 309 12.91 4.95 16.02
CA ASP A 309 13.82 3.81 15.89
C ASP A 309 14.40 3.73 14.45
N ALA A 310 13.52 3.84 13.44
CA ALA A 310 13.74 4.38 12.08
C ALA A 310 15.06 5.11 11.87
N LEU A 311 14.98 6.36 12.28
CA LEU A 311 15.98 7.39 12.08
C LEU A 311 17.25 7.07 12.87
N GLY A 312 17.12 6.47 14.06
CA GLY A 312 18.25 6.04 14.87
C GLY A 312 19.11 4.99 14.18
N GLU A 313 18.52 3.89 13.71
CA GLU A 313 19.27 2.75 13.16
C GLU A 313 19.64 2.94 11.69
N LEU A 314 18.70 3.35 10.82
CA LEU A 314 18.98 3.53 9.40
C LEU A 314 19.82 4.79 9.16
N GLY A 315 19.56 5.85 9.93
CA GLY A 315 20.27 7.11 9.83
C GLY A 315 21.73 7.02 10.30
N ALA A 316 22.01 6.29 11.38
CA ALA A 316 23.39 6.07 11.85
C ALA A 316 24.27 5.37 10.80
N ASN A 317 23.66 4.57 9.93
CA ASN A 317 24.34 3.88 8.83
C ASN A 317 24.47 4.76 7.55
N GLY A 318 24.17 6.06 7.63
CA GLY A 318 24.23 6.98 6.48
C GLY A 318 23.08 6.81 5.48
N GLY A 319 22.14 5.89 5.73
CA GLY A 319 21.15 5.44 4.75
C GLY A 319 20.07 6.46 4.37
N LEU A 320 20.00 7.60 5.07
CA LEU A 320 18.91 8.59 4.97
C LEU A 320 19.38 10.01 4.59
N GLY A 321 20.59 10.15 4.04
CA GLY A 321 21.22 11.46 3.79
C GLY A 321 20.50 12.37 2.78
N SER A 322 19.55 11.86 1.99
CA SER A 322 18.75 12.65 1.02
C SER A 322 17.39 13.08 1.58
N LEU A 323 17.06 12.74 2.83
CA LEU A 323 15.86 13.27 3.47
C LEU A 323 16.02 14.76 3.78
N GLY A 324 14.93 15.51 3.58
CA GLY A 324 14.86 16.96 3.69
C GLY A 324 13.95 17.43 4.82
N THR A 325 12.71 16.97 4.84
CA THR A 325 11.71 17.24 5.90
C THR A 325 10.89 15.97 6.13
N LEU A 326 10.52 15.69 7.38
CA LEU A 326 9.57 14.63 7.75
C LEU A 326 8.31 15.25 8.38
N GLU A 327 7.17 15.16 7.69
CA GLU A 327 5.90 15.69 8.15
C GLU A 327 4.95 14.55 8.54
N PHE A 328 4.55 14.48 9.81
CA PHE A 328 3.45 13.66 10.29
C PHE A 328 2.15 14.47 10.24
N ALA A 329 1.25 14.10 9.33
CA ALA A 329 0.02 14.85 9.12
C ALA A 329 -1.19 14.04 9.60
N TRP A 330 -2.10 14.70 10.31
CA TRP A 330 -3.33 14.10 10.84
C TRP A 330 -3.08 12.92 11.81
N ILE A 331 -1.93 12.91 12.50
CA ILE A 331 -1.59 11.92 13.52
C ILE A 331 -1.44 12.65 14.86
N ASP A 332 -2.37 12.38 15.78
CA ASP A 332 -2.33 12.94 17.12
C ASP A 332 -1.52 12.03 18.05
N VAL A 333 -0.43 12.57 18.60
CA VAL A 333 0.40 11.89 19.61
C VAL A 333 0.83 12.86 20.71
N PRO A 334 1.10 12.36 21.94
CA PRO A 334 1.59 13.19 23.04
C PRO A 334 2.88 13.95 22.67
N THR A 335 3.08 15.12 23.26
CA THR A 335 4.29 15.94 23.04
C THR A 335 5.59 15.20 23.35
N SER A 336 5.58 14.25 24.29
CA SER A 336 6.73 13.38 24.57
C SER A 336 7.11 12.51 23.36
N THR A 337 6.13 11.97 22.65
CA THR A 337 6.35 11.18 21.43
C THR A 337 6.82 12.06 20.28
N GLN A 338 6.26 13.28 20.14
CA GLN A 338 6.74 14.25 19.15
C GLN A 338 8.21 14.61 19.38
N ARG A 339 8.59 14.85 20.64
CA ARG A 339 9.99 15.10 21.03
C ARG A 339 10.89 13.92 20.69
N LEU A 340 10.49 12.69 21.03
CA LEU A 340 11.29 11.50 20.77
C LEU A 340 11.72 11.38 19.30
N VAL A 341 10.76 11.50 18.37
CA VAL A 341 11.07 11.42 16.93
C VAL A 341 11.84 12.64 16.43
N THR A 342 11.56 13.84 16.98
CA THR A 342 12.28 15.07 16.64
C THR A 342 13.75 14.98 17.07
N ASP A 343 14.02 14.47 18.26
CA ASP A 343 15.39 14.29 18.79
C ASP A 343 16.16 13.24 17.99
N ALA A 344 15.49 12.17 17.54
CA ALA A 344 16.08 11.17 16.65
C ALA A 344 16.42 11.78 15.28
N ALA A 345 15.52 12.58 14.70
CA ALA A 345 15.69 13.24 13.42
C ALA A 345 16.76 14.35 13.44
N ALA A 346 16.87 15.09 14.55
CA ALA A 346 17.83 16.17 14.72
C ALA A 346 19.28 15.71 14.58
N ARG A 347 19.59 14.46 14.97
CA ARG A 347 20.92 13.83 14.76
C ARG A 347 21.29 13.69 13.29
N LEU A 348 20.32 13.72 12.40
CA LEU A 348 20.48 13.66 10.94
C LEU A 348 20.31 15.04 10.28
N GLY A 349 20.08 16.10 11.05
CA GLY A 349 19.73 17.41 10.53
C GLY A 349 18.38 17.43 9.78
N LEU A 350 17.45 16.54 10.16
CA LEU A 350 16.13 16.39 9.51
C LEU A 350 15.04 17.10 10.34
N PRO A 351 14.47 18.22 9.86
CA PRO A 351 13.32 18.85 10.48
C PRO A 351 12.10 17.93 10.51
N VAL A 352 11.41 17.90 11.65
CA VAL A 352 10.16 17.15 11.84
C VAL A 352 9.00 18.13 12.05
N LYS A 353 7.86 17.85 11.40
CA LYS A 353 6.63 18.63 11.53
C LYS A 353 5.47 17.73 11.92
N PHE A 354 4.60 18.25 12.79
CA PHE A 354 3.28 17.68 13.05
C PHE A 354 2.24 18.67 12.56
N SER A 355 1.34 18.26 11.67
CA SER A 355 0.42 19.19 11.00
C SER A 355 -0.95 18.58 10.68
N ARG A 356 -1.81 19.41 10.11
CA ARG A 356 -3.08 19.04 9.47
C ARG A 356 -3.09 19.48 7.99
N ARG A 357 -1.92 19.57 7.35
CA ARG A 357 -1.80 19.95 5.93
C ARG A 357 -2.48 18.90 5.05
N ASN A 358 -2.99 19.28 3.88
CA ASN A 358 -3.45 18.29 2.89
C ASN A 358 -2.23 17.71 2.14
N PRO A 359 -2.25 16.43 1.70
CA PRO A 359 -1.07 15.71 1.21
C PRO A 359 -0.25 16.45 0.14
N ALA A 360 -0.92 16.95 -0.90
CA ALA A 360 -0.29 17.66 -2.01
C ALA A 360 -0.48 19.18 -1.98
N ALA A 361 -0.88 19.78 -0.86
CA ALA A 361 -0.87 21.24 -0.75
C ALA A 361 0.51 21.81 -1.13
N LYS A 362 0.56 23.00 -1.73
CA LYS A 362 1.80 23.56 -2.26
C LYS A 362 2.86 23.72 -1.16
N LEU A 363 4.08 23.21 -1.40
CA LEU A 363 5.22 23.47 -0.53
C LEU A 363 5.73 24.90 -0.74
N ALA A 364 6.16 25.55 0.34
CA ALA A 364 6.57 26.95 0.34
C ALA A 364 7.87 27.15 1.15
N GLY A 365 8.49 28.33 1.02
CA GLY A 365 9.72 28.68 1.73
C GLY A 365 10.88 27.75 1.39
N GLU A 366 11.67 27.37 2.40
CA GLU A 366 12.84 26.48 2.27
C GLU A 366 12.51 25.07 1.73
N GLU A 367 11.23 24.71 1.71
CA GLU A 367 10.75 23.38 1.30
C GLU A 367 10.21 23.37 -0.14
N ALA A 368 10.10 24.53 -0.79
CA ALA A 368 9.51 24.67 -2.12
C ALA A 368 10.20 23.78 -3.17
N ASP A 369 11.52 23.62 -3.04
CA ASP A 369 12.35 22.83 -3.95
C ASP A 369 12.54 21.38 -3.51
N GLN A 370 11.95 20.94 -2.40
CA GLN A 370 12.00 19.53 -1.99
C GLN A 370 11.08 18.64 -2.83
N LEU A 371 11.51 17.40 -3.09
CA LEU A 371 10.69 16.38 -3.74
C LEU A 371 9.62 15.90 -2.77
N LEU A 372 8.34 16.19 -3.06
CA LEU A 372 7.24 15.63 -2.29
C LEU A 372 7.15 14.11 -2.50
N VAL A 373 7.39 13.36 -1.44
CA VAL A 373 7.20 11.91 -1.36
C VAL A 373 6.07 11.66 -0.36
N LEU A 374 4.88 11.32 -0.86
CA LEU A 374 3.69 11.15 -0.03
C LEU A 374 3.32 9.68 0.13
N SER A 375 3.07 9.28 1.37
CA SER A 375 2.47 7.99 1.68
C SER A 375 0.94 8.09 1.62
N TYR A 376 0.29 7.01 1.19
CA TYR A 376 -1.15 6.82 1.42
C TYR A 376 -1.39 5.43 2.03
N ALA A 377 -2.40 5.34 2.89
CA ALA A 377 -2.87 4.07 3.42
C ALA A 377 -3.43 3.26 2.27
N TRP A 378 -2.89 2.06 2.06
CA TRP A 378 -3.33 1.12 1.05
C TRP A 378 -3.71 -0.22 1.69
N ASP A 379 -4.45 -1.04 0.94
CA ASP A 379 -4.89 -2.37 1.33
C ASP A 379 -4.04 -3.48 0.71
N SER A 380 -3.65 -4.46 1.52
CA SER A 380 -2.89 -5.63 1.07
C SER A 380 -3.60 -6.50 0.03
N ASN A 381 -4.93 -6.36 -0.10
CA ASN A 381 -5.74 -7.13 -1.03
C ASN A 381 -6.67 -6.25 -1.88
N ALA A 382 -6.26 -5.03 -2.24
CA ALA A 382 -6.99 -4.23 -3.24
C ALA A 382 -6.04 -3.57 -4.24
N PHE A 383 -6.54 -3.22 -5.42
CA PHE A 383 -5.85 -2.30 -6.32
C PHE A 383 -5.80 -0.89 -5.72
N PRO A 384 -4.90 0.00 -6.20
CA PRO A 384 -4.80 1.36 -5.72
C PRO A 384 -6.15 2.07 -5.78
N GLY A 385 -6.52 2.72 -4.67
CA GLY A 385 -7.76 3.45 -4.52
C GLY A 385 -8.89 2.70 -3.81
N ASN A 386 -8.83 1.36 -3.70
CA ASN A 386 -9.78 0.51 -2.99
C ASN A 386 -11.26 0.95 -3.17
N GLU A 387 -11.84 1.70 -2.21
CA GLU A 387 -13.21 2.22 -2.27
C GLU A 387 -13.49 3.16 -3.45
N TYR A 388 -12.46 3.70 -4.11
CA TYR A 388 -12.55 4.36 -5.41
C TYR A 388 -13.31 3.47 -6.39
N TRP A 389 -12.92 2.20 -6.48
CA TRP A 389 -13.56 1.20 -7.34
C TRP A 389 -14.93 0.76 -6.82
N LEU A 390 -15.50 1.39 -5.80
CA LEU A 390 -16.89 1.22 -5.37
C LEU A 390 -17.69 2.52 -5.52
N ASP A 391 -17.18 3.46 -6.32
CA ASP A 391 -17.72 4.81 -6.52
C ASP A 391 -17.80 5.63 -5.22
N SER A 392 -17.04 5.22 -4.19
CA SER A 392 -17.01 5.86 -2.88
C SER A 392 -15.78 6.77 -2.75
N LEU A 393 -15.86 7.89 -3.45
CA LEU A 393 -14.71 8.79 -3.73
C LEU A 393 -14.19 9.62 -2.55
N ALA A 394 -14.77 9.48 -1.35
CA ALA A 394 -14.40 10.25 -0.16
C ALA A 394 -14.39 9.40 1.13
N ALA A 395 -14.42 8.07 1.01
CA ALA A 395 -14.56 7.16 2.16
C ALA A 395 -13.34 7.18 3.08
N SER A 396 -12.14 7.23 2.51
CA SER A 396 -10.88 7.03 3.23
C SER A 396 -9.72 7.74 2.51
N GLY A 397 -8.48 7.44 2.91
CA GLY A 397 -7.28 7.95 2.24
C GLY A 397 -7.06 7.33 0.86
N ASP A 398 -7.50 6.09 0.64
CA ASP A 398 -7.38 5.37 -0.63
C ASP A 398 -8.08 6.09 -1.79
N PRO A 399 -9.40 6.35 -1.76
CA PRO A 399 -10.07 7.04 -2.84
C PRO A 399 -9.61 8.50 -2.94
N ALA A 400 -9.24 9.15 -1.83
CA ALA A 400 -8.71 10.50 -1.87
C ALA A 400 -7.40 10.56 -2.67
N ALA A 401 -6.48 9.61 -2.44
CA ALA A 401 -5.22 9.49 -3.17
C ALA A 401 -5.44 9.11 -4.64
N ALA A 402 -6.39 8.20 -4.93
CA ALA A 402 -6.76 7.87 -6.31
C ALA A 402 -7.33 9.09 -7.01
N CYS A 403 -8.32 9.76 -6.44
CA CYS A 403 -9.00 10.91 -7.04
C CYS A 403 -8.08 12.12 -7.29
N MET A 404 -7.08 12.36 -6.44
CA MET A 404 -6.19 13.50 -6.60
C MET A 404 -5.07 13.25 -7.63
N SER A 405 -4.87 12.02 -8.10
CA SER A 405 -3.63 11.62 -8.77
C SER A 405 -3.80 10.53 -9.83
N THR A 406 -2.72 10.15 -10.51
CA THR A 406 -2.72 9.13 -11.58
C THR A 406 -2.57 7.68 -11.08
N ILE A 407 -2.59 7.43 -9.76
CA ILE A 407 -2.25 6.11 -9.20
C ILE A 407 -3.26 5.01 -9.56
N SER A 408 -4.52 5.34 -9.81
CA SER A 408 -5.53 4.35 -10.23
C SER A 408 -5.21 3.73 -11.59
N GLU A 409 -4.41 4.42 -12.40
CA GLU A 409 -3.89 3.94 -13.69
C GLU A 409 -2.45 3.44 -13.55
N LEU A 410 -1.51 4.25 -13.03
CA LEU A 410 -0.09 3.92 -13.11
C LEU A 410 0.39 2.90 -12.07
N HIS A 411 -0.26 2.81 -10.92
CA HIS A 411 0.05 1.79 -9.90
C HIS A 411 -0.81 0.53 -10.06
N ASN A 412 -1.68 0.47 -11.07
CA ASN A 412 -2.58 -0.64 -11.31
C ASN A 412 -1.91 -1.70 -12.19
N PRO A 413 -1.77 -2.96 -11.74
CA PRO A 413 -1.00 -3.98 -12.44
C PRO A 413 -1.68 -4.51 -13.71
N VAL A 414 -2.98 -4.25 -13.90
CA VAL A 414 -3.65 -4.54 -15.18
C VAL A 414 -3.32 -3.46 -16.19
N MET A 415 -3.34 -2.19 -15.78
CA MET A 415 -3.08 -1.04 -16.65
C MET A 415 -1.58 -0.86 -16.96
N ASN A 416 -0.70 -0.99 -15.97
CA ASN A 416 0.76 -0.87 -16.08
C ASN A 416 1.43 -2.19 -15.69
N PRO A 417 1.28 -3.27 -16.48
CA PRO A 417 1.83 -4.58 -16.11
C PRO A 417 3.36 -4.58 -16.04
N GLY A 418 4.04 -3.66 -16.75
CA GLY A 418 5.50 -3.59 -16.77
C GLY A 418 6.14 -3.35 -15.39
N PHE A 419 5.44 -2.70 -14.45
CA PHE A 419 6.02 -2.48 -13.12
C PHE A 419 6.10 -3.77 -12.27
N LEU A 420 5.38 -4.84 -12.64
CA LEU A 420 5.45 -6.12 -11.94
C LEU A 420 6.84 -6.76 -12.00
N GLU A 421 7.63 -6.41 -13.02
CA GLU A 421 9.02 -6.85 -13.16
C GLU A 421 10.02 -5.91 -12.45
N ARG A 422 9.59 -4.68 -12.14
CA ARG A 422 10.38 -3.65 -11.48
C ARG A 422 10.27 -3.78 -9.96
N ILE A 423 10.97 -4.77 -9.41
CA ILE A 423 11.06 -4.98 -7.96
C ILE A 423 12.36 -4.39 -7.43
N LYS A 424 12.26 -3.31 -6.66
CA LYS A 424 13.39 -2.67 -5.97
C LYS A 424 13.48 -3.21 -4.54
N VAL A 425 14.55 -3.95 -4.26
CA VAL A 425 14.98 -4.22 -2.89
C VAL A 425 15.67 -2.95 -2.39
N LEU A 426 15.05 -2.29 -1.41
CA LEU A 426 15.58 -1.07 -0.81
C LEU A 426 16.82 -1.38 0.01
N GLN A 427 17.75 -0.44 0.06
CA GLN A 427 18.99 -0.57 0.83
C GLN A 427 19.32 0.78 1.47
N PRO A 428 19.88 0.81 2.69
CA PRO A 428 20.57 1.99 3.19
C PRO A 428 21.64 2.38 2.16
N SER A 429 21.60 3.62 1.68
CA SER A 429 22.63 4.10 0.76
C SER A 429 23.93 4.29 1.55
N ASN A 430 24.92 3.41 1.36
CA ASN A 430 26.29 3.69 1.79
C ASN A 430 26.84 4.77 0.86
N ARG A 431 27.16 5.95 1.39
CA ARG A 431 28.16 6.81 0.75
C ARG A 431 29.54 6.39 1.21
#